data_AF-A0AA91KCE4-F1
#
_entry.id   AF-A0AA91KCE4-F1
#
_cell.length_a   1.000
_cell.length_b   1.000
_cell.length_c   1.000
_cell.angle_alpha   90.00
_cell.angle_beta   90.00
_cell.angle_gamma   90.00
#
_symmetry.space_group_name_H-M   'P 1'
#
loop_
_entity.id
_entity.type
_entity.pdbx_description
1 polymer ?
#
loop_
_entity_poly.entity_id
_entity_poly.type
_entity_poly.pdbx_seq_one_letter_code
_entity_poly.pdbx_strand_id
1 'polypeptide(L)'
;MTKTVKFNDDKFPISRADRNTLFLYLFNFENTEILSKIQKIKTFLDNYRKKLTSFNGVIKDDKIISTINSTKKELGKLEKSLLLTENNTDKLAIIDRINCIDNEQNNLSDQVLSLELKINNITKTQRLLESNQKHQLLSELETIYGYAAIKMDSVIRDYDSVLRFHNHLLDTKNEFISDGLDKLQAKQHKATDKLKLLESEKSSLYLELKSKKKIDEISDSVKRIGELNKTLIELNAIIEKKDSIERRLEEEEENLEELSENLSDELKNVNIFETEFKKNFKAYTSIFYGIEYNFNLNLDTANGNCQPSVDDLQSNNDGGLKRLEAITFDLSYIRSVDSLGLLRPTFVVHDSIDEVDIKHIRQLFDESIKLSGQQVVSMLVSQLEEADYQKYKNYIVLELSQEDKYFKV
;
A
#
# COMPACT_ATOMS: atom_id res chain seq x y z
N MET A 1 -32.59 -15.32 51.40
CA MET A 1 -31.46 -14.48 50.99
C MET A 1 -30.25 -15.39 50.81
N THR A 2 -30.06 -15.87 49.59
CA THR A 2 -29.01 -16.81 49.19
C THR A 2 -27.66 -16.09 49.13
N LYS A 3 -26.78 -16.39 50.09
CA LYS A 3 -25.35 -16.02 50.05
C LYS A 3 -24.58 -17.16 49.38
N THR A 4 -24.66 -17.23 48.06
CA THR A 4 -23.61 -17.85 47.25
C THR A 4 -22.30 -17.13 47.56
N VAL A 5 -21.20 -17.87 47.66
CA VAL A 5 -19.87 -17.33 47.99
C VAL A 5 -19.57 -16.19 47.02
N LYS A 6 -19.61 -14.96 47.51
CA LYS A 6 -19.06 -13.84 46.75
C LYS A 6 -17.56 -14.09 46.74
N PHE A 7 -16.99 -14.38 45.58
CA PHE A 7 -15.54 -14.27 45.30
C PHE A 7 -15.05 -12.80 45.37
N ASN A 8 -15.56 -12.03 46.35
CA ASN A 8 -15.16 -10.67 46.61
C ASN A 8 -14.40 -10.70 47.93
N ASP A 9 -13.07 -10.65 47.84
CA ASP A 9 -12.29 -10.09 48.92
C ASP A 9 -12.60 -8.58 48.93
N ASP A 10 -13.22 -8.05 49.98
CA ASP A 10 -13.60 -6.63 50.08
C ASP A 10 -12.36 -5.70 50.01
N LYS A 11 -11.13 -6.25 50.09
CA LYS A 11 -9.86 -5.54 49.91
C LYS A 11 -9.44 -5.34 48.45
N PHE A 12 -9.93 -6.15 47.51
CA PHE A 12 -9.65 -6.03 46.07
C PHE A 12 -10.95 -6.28 45.30
N PRO A 13 -11.67 -5.22 44.84
CA PRO A 13 -12.87 -5.42 44.06
C PRO A 13 -12.51 -6.01 42.70
N ILE A 14 -12.46 -7.34 42.61
CA ILE A 14 -12.32 -8.06 41.35
C ILE A 14 -13.57 -7.77 40.54
N SER A 15 -13.40 -7.20 39.35
CA SER A 15 -14.55 -6.90 38.50
C SER A 15 -15.18 -8.20 38.00
N ARG A 16 -16.48 -8.17 37.70
CA ARG A 16 -17.16 -9.33 37.10
C ARG A 16 -16.48 -9.76 35.79
N ALA A 17 -15.90 -8.82 35.04
CA ALA A 17 -15.18 -9.09 33.81
C ALA A 17 -13.88 -9.88 34.05
N ASP A 18 -13.11 -9.51 35.07
CA ASP A 18 -11.86 -10.21 35.43
C ASP A 18 -12.15 -11.65 35.86
N ARG A 19 -13.19 -11.85 36.66
CA ARG A 19 -13.63 -13.18 37.07
C ARG A 19 -14.06 -14.06 35.89
N ASN A 20 -14.80 -13.49 34.94
CA ASN A 20 -15.22 -14.23 33.74
C ASN A 20 -14.01 -14.63 32.89
N THR A 21 -13.04 -13.73 32.75
CA THR A 21 -11.78 -13.98 32.02
C THR A 21 -10.99 -15.11 32.67
N LEU A 22 -10.91 -15.13 34.01
CA LEU A 22 -10.25 -16.21 34.75
C LEU A 22 -10.93 -17.55 34.51
N PHE A 23 -12.27 -17.63 34.63
CA PHE A 23 -12.98 -18.89 34.39
C PHE A 23 -12.84 -19.39 32.96
N LEU A 24 -12.89 -18.49 31.97
CA LEU A 24 -12.63 -18.86 30.58
C LEU A 24 -11.22 -19.45 30.42
N TYR A 25 -10.21 -18.79 30.97
CA TYR A 25 -8.83 -19.29 30.93
C TYR A 25 -8.67 -20.67 31.57
N LEU A 26 -9.27 -20.87 32.75
CA LEU A 26 -9.27 -22.16 33.44
C LEU A 26 -9.93 -23.24 32.58
N PHE A 27 -11.07 -22.94 31.96
CA PHE A 27 -11.84 -23.86 31.11
C PHE A 27 -11.30 -23.97 29.67
N ASN A 28 -10.00 -23.73 29.48
CA ASN A 28 -9.30 -23.92 28.22
C ASN A 28 -9.73 -22.97 27.08
N PHE A 29 -10.12 -21.74 27.41
CA PHE A 29 -10.23 -20.64 26.45
C PHE A 29 -8.89 -19.89 26.40
N GLU A 30 -8.20 -19.91 25.27
CA GLU A 30 -6.84 -19.37 25.17
C GLU A 30 -6.83 -17.85 24.97
N ASN A 31 -7.72 -17.35 24.12
CA ASN A 31 -7.65 -15.98 23.64
C ASN A 31 -8.92 -15.16 23.93
N THR A 32 -9.08 -14.76 25.21
CA THR A 32 -10.22 -13.94 25.68
C THR A 32 -10.36 -12.58 24.98
N GLU A 33 -9.31 -12.11 24.30
CA GLU A 33 -9.37 -10.85 23.53
C GLU A 33 -10.27 -10.95 22.29
N ILE A 34 -10.49 -12.15 21.75
CA ILE A 34 -11.30 -12.38 20.53
C ILE A 34 -12.70 -11.78 20.68
N LEU A 35 -13.33 -11.97 21.84
CA LEU A 35 -14.66 -11.44 22.13
C LEU A 35 -14.70 -9.91 22.05
N SER A 36 -13.67 -9.25 22.60
CA SER A 36 -13.56 -7.78 22.56
C SER A 36 -13.28 -7.26 21.14
N LYS A 37 -12.50 -8.01 20.34
CA LYS A 37 -12.17 -7.68 18.95
C LYS A 37 -13.42 -7.77 18.07
N ILE A 38 -14.18 -8.86 18.19
CA ILE A 38 -15.45 -9.07 17.48
C ILE A 38 -16.45 -7.94 17.79
N GLN A 39 -16.60 -7.55 19.06
CA GLN A 39 -17.52 -6.48 19.43
C GLN A 39 -17.10 -5.12 18.85
N LYS A 40 -15.79 -4.82 18.85
CA LYS A 40 -15.25 -3.60 18.22
C LYS A 40 -15.50 -3.59 16.72
N ILE A 41 -15.25 -4.70 16.03
CA ILE A 41 -15.47 -4.83 14.59
C ILE A 41 -16.97 -4.71 14.25
N LYS A 42 -17.87 -5.38 14.99
CA LYS A 42 -19.32 -5.22 14.81
C LYS A 42 -19.78 -3.77 14.95
N THR A 43 -19.30 -3.08 15.99
CA THR A 43 -19.61 -1.66 16.22
C THR A 43 -19.06 -0.78 15.09
N PHE A 44 -17.86 -1.09 14.61
CA PHE A 44 -17.23 -0.41 13.49
C PHE A 44 -18.05 -0.59 12.20
N LEU A 45 -18.42 -1.83 11.86
CA LEU A 45 -19.23 -2.18 10.70
C LEU A 45 -20.60 -1.49 10.74
N ASP A 46 -21.29 -1.49 11.87
CA ASP A 46 -22.58 -0.80 12.01
C ASP A 46 -22.46 0.71 11.74
N ASN A 47 -21.41 1.34 12.23
CA ASN A 47 -21.15 2.76 11.99
C ASN A 47 -20.80 3.03 10.52
N TYR A 48 -20.00 2.19 9.89
CA TYR A 48 -19.62 2.33 8.48
C TYR A 48 -20.79 2.03 7.53
N ARG A 49 -21.62 1.03 7.82
CA ARG A 49 -22.87 0.76 7.09
C ARG A 49 -23.83 1.94 7.17
N LYS A 50 -23.97 2.59 8.34
CA LYS A 50 -24.76 3.83 8.48
C LYS A 50 -24.19 5.00 7.66
N LYS A 51 -22.86 5.12 7.61
CA LYS A 51 -22.20 6.13 6.74
C LYS A 51 -22.47 5.83 5.27
N LEU A 52 -22.34 4.57 4.85
CA LEU A 52 -22.58 4.15 3.47
C LEU A 52 -24.06 4.35 3.08
N THR A 53 -25.03 4.01 3.93
CA THR A 53 -26.45 4.27 3.65
C THR A 53 -26.77 5.75 3.57
N SER A 54 -26.16 6.58 4.42
CA SER A 54 -26.28 8.04 4.33
C SER A 54 -25.66 8.55 3.03
N PHE A 55 -24.51 8.00 2.62
CA PHE A 55 -23.82 8.35 1.39
C PHE A 55 -24.65 7.97 0.15
N ASN A 56 -25.17 6.75 0.09
CA ASN A 56 -26.04 6.24 -0.98
C ASN A 56 -27.43 6.94 -1.00
N GLY A 57 -27.90 7.44 0.14
CA GLY A 57 -29.11 8.26 0.19
C GLY A 57 -28.94 9.62 -0.49
N VAL A 58 -27.74 10.21 -0.38
CA VAL A 58 -27.35 11.45 -1.06
C VAL A 58 -27.02 11.18 -2.53
N ILE A 59 -26.47 10.00 -2.81
CA ILE A 59 -25.93 9.62 -4.11
C ILE A 59 -26.68 8.41 -4.63
N LYS A 60 -27.64 8.64 -5.53
CA LYS A 60 -28.10 7.53 -6.40
C LYS A 60 -26.95 7.24 -7.35
N ASP A 61 -26.14 6.23 -7.08
CA ASP A 61 -24.93 5.88 -7.83
C ASP A 61 -25.14 5.91 -9.36
N ASP A 62 -26.28 5.39 -9.82
CA ASP A 62 -26.65 5.40 -11.24
C ASP A 62 -26.73 6.81 -11.85
N LYS A 63 -27.13 7.81 -11.06
CA LYS A 63 -27.19 9.21 -11.50
C LYS A 63 -25.81 9.83 -11.60
N ILE A 64 -24.90 9.54 -10.68
CA ILE A 64 -23.53 10.10 -10.73
C ILE A 64 -22.76 9.47 -11.89
N ILE A 65 -22.80 8.14 -12.02
CA ILE A 65 -22.11 7.43 -13.10
C ILE A 65 -22.65 7.86 -14.46
N SER A 66 -23.99 7.97 -14.61
CA SER A 66 -24.58 8.49 -15.85
C SER A 66 -24.20 9.94 -16.12
N THR A 67 -24.12 10.79 -15.09
CA THR A 67 -23.65 12.18 -15.23
C THR A 67 -22.20 12.21 -15.69
N ILE A 68 -21.28 11.48 -15.06
CA ILE A 68 -19.87 11.38 -15.48
C ILE A 68 -19.76 10.93 -16.93
N ASN A 69 -20.50 9.90 -17.33
CA ASN A 69 -20.47 9.38 -18.70
C ASN A 69 -20.99 10.42 -19.71
N SER A 70 -22.05 11.15 -19.35
CA SER A 70 -22.58 12.23 -20.18
C SER A 70 -21.59 13.41 -20.30
N THR A 71 -20.96 13.81 -19.20
CA THR A 71 -19.94 14.87 -19.13
C THR A 71 -18.71 14.50 -19.94
N LYS A 72 -18.19 13.26 -19.82
CA LYS A 72 -17.08 12.75 -20.66
C LYS A 72 -17.42 12.79 -22.15
N LYS A 73 -18.66 12.43 -22.52
CA LYS A 73 -19.12 12.47 -23.91
C LYS A 73 -19.23 13.90 -24.44
N GLU A 74 -19.70 14.84 -23.62
CA GLU A 74 -19.75 16.27 -23.96
C GLU A 74 -18.34 16.84 -24.11
N LEU A 75 -17.45 16.54 -23.17
CA LEU A 75 -16.05 16.97 -23.17
C LEU A 75 -15.31 16.48 -24.42
N GLY A 76 -15.41 15.19 -24.74
CA GLY A 76 -14.78 14.62 -25.93
C GLY A 76 -15.34 15.19 -27.25
N LYS A 77 -16.60 15.66 -27.27
CA LYS A 77 -17.14 16.39 -28.43
C LYS A 77 -16.54 17.78 -28.54
N LEU A 78 -16.46 18.52 -27.43
CA LEU A 78 -15.90 19.87 -27.39
C LEU A 78 -14.41 19.88 -27.76
N GLU A 79 -13.63 18.97 -27.20
CA GLU A 79 -12.20 18.79 -27.51
C GLU A 79 -11.98 18.47 -28.99
N LYS A 80 -12.71 17.49 -29.54
CA LYS A 80 -12.64 17.18 -30.98
C LYS A 80 -13.02 18.39 -31.84
N SER A 81 -14.03 19.15 -31.44
CA SER A 81 -14.45 20.34 -32.19
C SER A 81 -13.43 21.48 -32.16
N LEU A 82 -12.52 21.51 -31.17
CA LEU A 82 -11.44 22.49 -31.04
C LEU A 82 -10.20 22.06 -31.83
N LEU A 83 -9.86 20.77 -31.78
CA LEU A 83 -8.67 20.18 -32.39
C LEU A 83 -8.80 19.89 -33.89
N LEU A 84 -10.03 19.72 -34.40
CA LEU A 84 -10.27 19.48 -35.82
C LEU A 84 -10.45 20.79 -36.59
N THR A 85 -9.94 20.83 -37.83
CA THR A 85 -10.26 21.86 -38.82
C THR A 85 -11.68 21.66 -39.40
N GLU A 86 -12.13 22.58 -40.25
CA GLU A 86 -13.41 22.45 -40.99
C GLU A 86 -13.45 21.20 -41.89
N ASN A 87 -12.29 20.66 -42.27
CA ASN A 87 -12.13 19.47 -43.11
C ASN A 87 -11.87 18.18 -42.32
N ASN A 88 -12.08 18.17 -40.99
CA ASN A 88 -11.76 17.05 -40.10
C ASN A 88 -10.27 16.64 -40.08
N THR A 89 -9.36 17.54 -40.45
CA THR A 89 -7.91 17.33 -40.27
C THR A 89 -7.49 17.77 -38.88
N ASP A 90 -6.57 17.02 -38.26
CA ASP A 90 -6.02 17.34 -36.94
C ASP A 90 -5.10 18.55 -37.04
N LYS A 91 -5.44 19.64 -36.33
CA LYS A 91 -4.64 20.87 -36.32
C LYS A 91 -3.22 20.64 -35.79
N LEU A 92 -3.02 19.72 -34.87
CA LEU A 92 -1.69 19.39 -34.34
C LEU A 92 -0.81 18.77 -35.44
N ALA A 93 -1.36 17.86 -36.23
CA ALA A 93 -0.65 17.26 -37.36
C ALA A 93 -0.26 18.30 -38.43
N ILE A 94 -1.11 19.31 -38.67
CA ILE A 94 -0.79 20.42 -39.58
C ILE A 94 0.36 21.27 -39.01
N ILE A 95 0.35 21.57 -37.71
CA ILE A 95 1.43 22.31 -37.03
C ILE A 95 2.76 21.54 -37.10
N ASP A 96 2.74 20.23 -36.86
CA ASP A 96 3.93 19.39 -36.99
C ASP A 96 4.49 19.40 -38.41
N ARG A 97 3.60 19.38 -39.42
CA ARG A 97 4.00 19.49 -40.82
C ARG A 97 4.65 20.84 -41.13
N ILE A 98 4.11 21.94 -40.60
CA ILE A 98 4.70 23.28 -40.72
C ILE A 98 6.10 23.31 -40.08
N ASN A 99 6.27 22.76 -38.88
CA ASN A 99 7.57 22.69 -38.20
C ASN A 99 8.60 21.89 -39.02
N CYS A 100 8.18 20.79 -39.66
CA CYS A 100 9.04 20.02 -40.56
C CYS A 100 9.48 20.86 -41.77
N ILE A 101 8.53 21.59 -42.38
CA ILE A 101 8.81 22.49 -43.50
C ILE A 101 9.79 23.60 -43.06
N ASP A 102 9.61 24.19 -41.89
CA ASP A 102 10.52 25.22 -41.35
C ASP A 102 11.95 24.69 -41.19
N ASN A 103 12.11 23.48 -40.66
CA ASN A 103 13.42 22.83 -40.56
C ASN A 103 14.04 22.56 -41.95
N GLU A 104 13.24 22.12 -42.92
CA GLU A 104 13.74 21.96 -44.30
C GLU A 104 14.11 23.30 -44.93
N GLN A 105 13.32 24.36 -44.72
CA GLN A 105 13.59 25.70 -45.22
C GLN A 105 14.87 26.28 -44.62
N ASN A 106 15.10 26.12 -43.32
CA ASN A 106 16.33 26.57 -42.67
C ASN A 106 17.56 25.87 -43.26
N ASN A 107 17.53 24.54 -43.37
CA ASN A 107 18.63 23.77 -43.97
C ASN A 107 18.90 24.14 -45.43
N LEU A 108 17.85 24.37 -46.23
CA LEU A 108 17.99 24.81 -47.62
C LEU A 108 18.50 26.25 -47.72
N SER A 109 18.06 27.15 -46.85
CA SER A 109 18.58 28.53 -46.77
C SER A 109 20.06 28.55 -46.45
N ASP A 110 20.51 27.75 -45.48
CA ASP A 110 21.94 27.63 -45.14
C ASP A 110 22.76 27.09 -46.31
N GLN A 111 22.21 26.10 -47.03
CA GLN A 111 22.84 25.56 -48.25
C GLN A 111 22.92 26.62 -49.36
N VAL A 112 21.85 27.37 -49.60
CA VAL A 112 21.82 28.45 -50.60
C VAL A 112 22.83 29.52 -50.23
N LEU A 113 22.87 29.99 -48.98
CA LEU A 113 23.83 30.98 -48.51
C LEU A 113 25.28 30.50 -48.68
N SER A 114 25.56 29.23 -48.32
CA SER A 114 26.89 28.63 -48.50
C SER A 114 27.31 28.57 -49.97
N LEU A 115 26.40 28.16 -50.85
CA LEU A 115 26.64 28.11 -52.29
C LEU A 115 26.84 29.51 -52.87
N GLU A 116 26.05 30.49 -52.43
CA GLU A 116 26.15 31.88 -52.86
C GLU A 116 27.48 32.51 -52.46
N LEU A 117 27.95 32.27 -51.23
CA LEU A 117 29.27 32.70 -50.78
C LEU A 117 30.39 32.08 -51.62
N LYS A 118 30.30 30.77 -51.94
CA LYS A 118 31.29 30.08 -52.79
C LYS A 118 31.29 30.66 -54.20
N ILE A 119 30.12 30.82 -54.82
CA ILE A 119 29.96 31.38 -56.16
C ILE A 119 30.48 32.83 -56.20
N ASN A 120 30.15 33.64 -55.20
CA ASN A 120 30.64 35.02 -55.11
C ASN A 120 32.16 35.09 -54.94
N ASN A 121 32.75 34.22 -54.12
CA ASN A 121 34.20 34.17 -53.95
C ASN A 121 34.92 33.76 -55.23
N ILE A 122 34.40 32.75 -55.95
CA ILE A 122 34.94 32.31 -57.24
C ILE A 122 34.84 33.46 -58.26
N THR A 123 33.65 34.04 -58.43
CA THR A 123 33.41 35.15 -59.36
C THR A 123 34.29 36.37 -59.04
N LYS A 124 34.47 36.71 -57.76
CA LYS A 124 35.34 37.80 -57.32
C LYS A 124 36.81 37.50 -57.64
N THR A 125 37.24 36.25 -57.47
CA THR A 125 38.61 35.81 -57.78
C THR A 125 38.87 35.86 -59.29
N GLN A 126 37.92 35.44 -60.12
CA GLN A 126 38.00 35.57 -61.58
C GLN A 126 38.19 37.03 -61.99
N ARG A 127 37.35 37.94 -61.50
CA ARG A 127 37.48 39.39 -61.79
C ARG A 127 38.84 39.96 -61.40
N LEU A 128 39.41 39.52 -60.28
CA LEU A 128 40.75 39.95 -59.85
C LEU A 128 41.85 39.42 -60.78
N LEU A 129 41.76 38.15 -61.21
CA LEU A 129 42.72 37.56 -62.14
C LEU A 129 42.67 38.23 -63.52
N GLU A 130 41.47 38.52 -64.03
CA GLU A 130 41.26 39.26 -65.29
C GLU A 130 41.81 40.69 -65.22
N SER A 131 41.66 41.37 -64.08
CA SER A 131 42.19 42.72 -63.90
C SER A 131 43.72 42.80 -63.88
N ASN A 132 44.39 41.71 -63.49
CA ASN A 132 45.86 41.59 -63.45
C ASN A 132 46.48 41.22 -64.81
N GLN A 133 45.69 40.84 -65.82
CA GLN A 133 46.20 40.55 -67.17
C GLN A 133 46.66 41.80 -67.95
N LYS A 134 46.52 43.01 -67.40
CA LYS A 134 46.91 44.25 -68.09
C LYS A 134 48.43 44.39 -68.24
N HIS A 135 48.88 44.02 -69.43
CA HIS A 135 50.21 44.27 -69.98
C HIS A 135 50.38 45.75 -70.28
N GLN A 136 51.31 46.40 -69.58
CA GLN A 136 51.82 47.71 -69.98
C GLN A 136 53.34 47.84 -69.82
N LEU A 137 53.98 46.97 -69.04
CA LEU A 137 55.41 47.11 -68.76
C LEU A 137 56.33 46.81 -69.96
N LEU A 138 55.96 45.89 -70.85
CA LEU A 138 56.91 45.35 -71.85
C LEU A 138 57.22 46.36 -72.97
N SER A 139 56.20 47.05 -73.50
CA SER A 139 56.39 48.12 -74.49
C SER A 139 57.09 49.35 -73.91
N GLU A 140 56.85 49.67 -72.64
CA GLU A 140 57.48 50.80 -71.95
C GLU A 140 58.95 50.50 -71.63
N LEU A 141 59.27 49.28 -71.19
CA LEU A 141 60.65 48.81 -70.98
C LEU A 141 61.46 48.79 -72.27
N GLU A 142 60.90 48.28 -73.38
CA GLU A 142 61.54 48.33 -74.70
C GLU A 142 61.85 49.78 -75.12
N THR A 143 60.93 50.71 -74.86
CA THR A 143 61.10 52.12 -75.20
C THR A 143 62.21 52.79 -74.35
N ILE A 144 62.26 52.54 -73.05
CA ILE A 144 63.26 53.13 -72.13
C ILE A 144 64.67 52.62 -72.44
N TYR A 145 64.85 51.31 -72.64
CA TYR A 145 66.16 50.73 -72.91
C TYR A 145 66.62 50.94 -74.36
N GLY A 146 65.68 51.08 -75.31
CA GLY A 146 65.97 51.50 -76.68
C GLY A 146 66.60 52.90 -76.75
N TYR A 147 66.19 53.82 -75.86
CA TYR A 147 66.80 55.15 -75.73
C TYR A 147 68.23 55.13 -75.20
N ALA A 148 68.61 54.09 -74.43
CA ALA A 148 69.94 53.96 -73.82
C ALA A 148 70.98 53.26 -74.73
N ALA A 149 70.59 52.83 -75.94
CA ALA A 149 71.46 52.13 -76.91
C ALA A 149 72.16 50.85 -76.37
N ILE A 150 71.54 50.17 -75.40
CA ILE A 150 72.04 48.91 -74.83
C ILE A 150 71.41 47.74 -75.59
N LYS A 151 72.20 46.86 -76.21
CA LYS A 151 71.69 45.61 -76.79
C LYS A 151 71.37 44.60 -75.67
N MET A 152 70.08 44.42 -75.39
CA MET A 152 69.55 43.57 -74.31
C MET A 152 68.72 42.37 -74.82
N ASP A 153 68.99 41.88 -76.04
CA ASP A 153 68.21 40.81 -76.69
C ASP A 153 68.00 39.56 -75.82
N SER A 154 68.97 39.18 -74.97
CA SER A 154 68.83 38.03 -74.07
C SER A 154 67.89 38.30 -72.89
N VAL A 155 67.95 39.49 -72.30
CA VAL A 155 67.13 39.88 -71.13
C VAL A 155 65.67 40.08 -71.52
N ILE A 156 65.43 40.63 -72.71
CA ILE A 156 64.07 40.82 -73.26
C ILE A 156 63.45 39.45 -73.60
N ARG A 157 64.22 38.51 -74.17
CA ARG A 157 63.74 37.14 -74.41
C ARG A 157 63.44 36.38 -73.11
N ASP A 158 64.27 36.52 -72.09
CA ASP A 158 64.01 35.91 -70.78
C ASP A 158 62.75 36.50 -70.12
N TYR A 159 62.55 37.82 -70.19
CA TYR A 159 61.35 38.48 -69.68
C TYR A 159 60.07 38.08 -70.46
N ASP A 160 60.11 38.03 -71.80
CA ASP A 160 59.00 37.51 -72.62
C ASP A 160 58.66 36.06 -72.26
N SER A 161 59.67 35.23 -72.01
CA SER A 161 59.45 33.84 -71.60
C SER A 161 58.78 33.73 -70.23
N VAL A 162 59.19 34.56 -69.25
CA VAL A 162 58.59 34.63 -67.91
C VAL A 162 57.17 35.19 -67.99
N LEU A 163 56.92 36.19 -68.84
CA LEU A 163 55.59 36.77 -69.03
C LEU A 163 54.63 35.78 -69.69
N ARG A 164 55.07 35.03 -70.71
CA ARG A 164 54.27 33.94 -71.29
C ARG A 164 53.98 32.84 -70.27
N PHE A 165 54.95 32.47 -69.45
CA PHE A 165 54.74 31.53 -68.36
C PHE A 165 53.74 32.07 -67.32
N HIS A 166 53.84 33.36 -66.96
CA HIS A 166 52.92 34.03 -66.05
C HIS A 166 51.48 34.06 -66.59
N ASN A 167 51.31 34.42 -67.87
CA ASN A 167 50.01 34.43 -68.53
C ASN A 167 49.42 33.03 -68.64
N HIS A 168 50.23 32.05 -69.03
CA HIS A 168 49.80 30.66 -69.08
C HIS A 168 49.38 30.17 -67.68
N LEU A 169 50.12 30.52 -66.64
CA LEU A 169 49.78 30.22 -65.25
C LEU A 169 48.48 30.90 -64.81
N LEU A 170 48.25 32.16 -65.21
CA LEU A 170 47.00 32.88 -64.93
C LEU A 170 45.81 32.23 -65.63
N ASP A 171 45.96 31.86 -66.90
CA ASP A 171 44.92 31.21 -67.69
C ASP A 171 44.56 29.83 -67.12
N THR A 172 45.56 29.00 -66.82
CA THR A 172 45.35 27.69 -66.16
C THR A 172 44.72 27.85 -64.77
N LYS A 173 45.11 28.89 -64.02
CA LYS A 173 44.50 29.19 -62.71
C LYS A 173 43.05 29.65 -62.85
N ASN A 174 42.74 30.44 -63.87
CA ASN A 174 41.37 30.89 -64.15
C ASN A 174 40.50 29.70 -64.56
N GLU A 175 41.00 28.82 -65.43
CA GLU A 175 40.33 27.59 -65.86
C GLU A 175 40.07 26.65 -64.66
N PHE A 176 41.06 26.42 -63.80
CA PHE A 176 40.93 25.60 -62.60
C PHE A 176 39.92 26.17 -61.58
N ILE A 177 39.85 27.50 -61.43
CA ILE A 177 38.89 28.17 -60.53
C ILE A 177 37.48 28.18 -61.11
N SER A 178 37.37 28.24 -62.43
CA SER A 178 36.10 28.21 -63.17
C SER A 178 35.51 26.81 -63.25
N ASP A 179 36.36 25.77 -63.17
CA ASP A 179 35.93 24.39 -63.20
C ASP A 179 34.95 24.08 -62.05
N GLY A 180 33.73 23.69 -62.43
CA GLY A 180 32.66 23.39 -61.49
C GLY A 180 31.80 24.58 -61.03
N LEU A 181 32.01 25.80 -61.51
CA LEU A 181 31.14 26.95 -61.21
C LEU A 181 29.69 26.71 -61.67
N ASP A 182 29.50 26.19 -62.89
CA ASP A 182 28.18 25.85 -63.43
C ASP A 182 27.46 24.80 -62.58
N LYS A 183 28.21 23.82 -62.04
CA LYS A 183 27.67 22.79 -61.14
C LYS A 183 27.22 23.39 -59.80
N LEU A 184 27.94 24.38 -59.29
CA LEU A 184 27.56 25.11 -58.07
C LEU A 184 26.32 25.98 -58.30
N GLN A 185 26.25 26.69 -59.43
CA GLN A 185 25.09 27.49 -59.81
C GLN A 185 23.84 26.62 -60.03
N ALA A 186 23.97 25.48 -60.71
CA ALA A 186 22.86 24.54 -60.87
C ALA A 186 22.35 23.98 -59.54
N LYS A 187 23.26 23.69 -58.59
CA LYS A 187 22.89 23.26 -57.23
C LYS A 187 22.17 24.37 -56.46
N GLN A 188 22.64 25.62 -56.58
CA GLN A 188 22.00 26.78 -55.95
C GLN A 188 20.58 26.95 -56.48
N HIS A 189 20.40 26.94 -57.80
CA HIS A 189 19.09 27.12 -58.43
C HIS A 189 18.09 26.05 -57.98
N LYS A 190 18.50 24.77 -57.97
CA LYS A 190 17.68 23.66 -57.48
C LYS A 190 17.27 23.81 -56.01
N ALA A 191 18.17 24.29 -55.15
CA ALA A 191 17.86 24.53 -53.74
C ALA A 191 16.88 25.71 -53.58
N THR A 192 17.04 26.77 -54.36
CA THR A 192 16.13 27.93 -54.38
C THR A 192 14.72 27.58 -54.87
N ASP A 193 14.60 26.74 -55.91
CA ASP A 193 13.28 26.30 -56.40
C ASP A 193 12.56 25.41 -55.39
N LYS A 194 13.31 24.55 -54.67
CA LYS A 194 12.75 23.74 -53.59
C LYS A 194 12.24 24.62 -52.43
N LEU A 195 12.94 25.71 -52.10
CA LEU A 195 12.47 26.70 -51.11
C LEU A 195 11.12 27.32 -51.48
N LYS A 196 10.96 27.74 -52.75
CA LYS A 196 9.69 28.31 -53.24
C LYS A 196 8.53 27.31 -53.16
N LEU A 197 8.79 26.04 -53.47
CA LEU A 197 7.77 24.99 -53.36
C LEU A 197 7.33 24.82 -51.90
N LEU A 198 8.28 24.73 -50.97
CA LEU A 198 8.00 24.64 -49.54
C LEU A 198 7.22 25.85 -49.01
N GLU A 199 7.50 27.06 -49.53
CA GLU A 199 6.78 28.28 -49.16
C GLU A 199 5.31 28.26 -49.62
N SER A 200 5.05 27.69 -50.79
CA SER A 200 3.69 27.48 -51.29
C SER A 200 2.92 26.41 -50.49
N GLU A 201 3.58 25.30 -50.14
CA GLU A 201 3.01 24.25 -49.27
C GLU A 201 2.68 24.83 -47.89
N LYS A 202 3.61 25.55 -47.27
CA LYS A 202 3.40 26.23 -45.98
C LYS A 202 2.21 27.20 -46.00
N SER A 203 2.09 27.99 -47.06
CA SER A 203 0.98 28.94 -47.23
C SER A 203 -0.38 28.24 -47.31
N SER A 204 -0.44 27.09 -47.97
CA SER A 204 -1.67 26.28 -48.03
C SER A 204 -2.06 25.70 -46.67
N LEU A 205 -1.08 25.23 -45.87
CA LEU A 205 -1.31 24.71 -44.53
C LEU A 205 -1.80 25.80 -43.56
N TYR A 206 -1.29 27.03 -43.67
CA TYR A 206 -1.81 28.17 -42.88
C TYR A 206 -3.25 28.54 -43.23
N LEU A 207 -3.63 28.42 -44.52
CA LEU A 207 -5.02 28.62 -44.94
C LEU A 207 -5.94 27.55 -44.36
N GLU A 208 -5.48 26.31 -44.29
CA GLU A 208 -6.21 25.18 -43.68
C GLU A 208 -6.36 25.33 -42.15
N LEU A 209 -5.35 25.89 -41.48
CA LEU A 209 -5.39 26.23 -40.05
C LEU A 209 -6.34 27.40 -39.72
N LYS A 210 -6.61 28.28 -40.69
CA LYS A 210 -7.44 29.46 -40.50
C LYS A 210 -8.91 29.06 -40.35
N SER A 211 -9.33 28.68 -39.15
CA SER A 211 -10.73 28.38 -38.85
C SER A 211 -11.59 29.64 -38.91
N LYS A 212 -12.81 29.56 -39.47
CA LYS A 212 -13.81 30.66 -39.38
C LYS A 212 -14.46 30.79 -38.00
N LYS A 213 -14.19 29.86 -37.07
CA LYS A 213 -14.68 29.94 -35.69
C LYS A 213 -14.18 31.22 -35.04
N LYS A 214 -15.11 31.99 -34.48
CA LYS A 214 -14.78 33.24 -33.78
C LYS A 214 -13.96 32.92 -32.54
N ILE A 215 -13.03 33.81 -32.19
CA ILE A 215 -12.22 33.71 -30.96
C ILE A 215 -13.14 33.56 -29.73
N ASP A 216 -14.30 34.21 -29.75
CA ASP A 216 -15.31 34.12 -28.70
C ASP A 216 -15.87 32.68 -28.54
N GLU A 217 -16.16 31.98 -29.63
CA GLU A 217 -16.67 30.59 -29.59
C GLU A 217 -15.60 29.61 -29.05
N ILE A 218 -14.33 29.85 -29.36
CA ILE A 218 -13.20 29.09 -28.82
C ILE A 218 -13.07 29.35 -27.32
N SER A 219 -13.13 30.62 -26.90
CA SER A 219 -13.07 31.03 -25.51
C SER A 219 -14.18 30.40 -24.67
N ASP A 220 -15.41 30.40 -25.18
CA ASP A 220 -16.56 29.79 -24.51
C ASP A 220 -16.42 28.26 -24.43
N SER A 221 -15.93 27.62 -25.49
CA SER A 221 -15.66 26.18 -25.49
C SER A 221 -14.59 25.80 -24.47
N VAL A 222 -13.52 26.60 -24.34
CA VAL A 222 -12.45 26.37 -23.35
C VAL A 222 -12.96 26.57 -21.93
N LYS A 223 -13.75 27.61 -21.67
CA LYS A 223 -14.40 27.81 -20.36
C LYS A 223 -15.29 26.63 -20.01
N ARG A 224 -16.10 26.17 -20.97
CA ARG A 224 -17.01 25.03 -20.78
C ARG A 224 -16.24 23.74 -20.49
N ILE A 225 -15.13 23.48 -21.18
CA ILE A 225 -14.23 22.35 -20.87
C ILE A 225 -13.70 22.44 -19.45
N GLY A 226 -13.28 23.64 -19.00
CA GLY A 226 -12.84 23.87 -17.62
C GLY A 226 -13.91 23.53 -16.58
N GLU A 227 -15.15 23.96 -16.80
CA GLU A 227 -16.29 23.63 -15.93
C GLU A 227 -16.60 22.14 -15.89
N LEU A 228 -16.63 21.49 -17.07
CA LEU A 228 -16.89 20.05 -17.20
C LEU A 228 -15.79 19.23 -16.51
N ASN A 229 -14.52 19.61 -16.68
CA ASN A 229 -13.40 18.97 -15.98
C ASN A 229 -13.49 19.14 -14.47
N LYS A 230 -13.82 20.34 -13.97
CA LYS A 230 -14.02 20.57 -12.54
C LYS A 230 -15.12 19.67 -11.98
N THR A 231 -16.27 19.62 -12.66
CA THR A 231 -17.39 18.75 -12.29
C THR A 231 -16.98 17.28 -12.26
N LEU A 232 -16.20 16.85 -13.26
CA LEU A 232 -15.73 15.47 -13.36
C LEU A 232 -14.77 15.09 -12.23
N ILE A 233 -13.88 16.00 -11.83
CA ILE A 233 -12.99 15.82 -10.67
C ILE A 233 -13.82 15.66 -9.39
N GLU A 234 -14.79 16.54 -9.17
CA GLU A 234 -15.66 16.49 -7.99
C GLU A 234 -16.46 15.18 -7.92
N LEU A 235 -17.04 14.74 -9.04
CA LEU A 235 -17.81 13.50 -9.11
C LEU A 235 -16.93 12.24 -8.96
N ASN A 236 -15.74 12.22 -9.56
CA ASN A 236 -14.81 11.10 -9.37
C ASN A 236 -14.33 11.00 -7.92
N ALA A 237 -14.06 12.13 -7.24
CA ALA A 237 -13.68 12.13 -5.84
C ALA A 237 -14.78 11.56 -4.93
N ILE A 238 -16.05 11.71 -5.32
CA ILE A 238 -17.19 11.10 -4.63
C ILE A 238 -17.18 9.57 -4.82
N ILE A 239 -16.96 9.09 -6.04
CA ILE A 239 -16.87 7.64 -6.34
C ILE A 239 -15.68 7.01 -5.60
N GLU A 240 -14.50 7.62 -5.66
CA GLU A 240 -13.32 7.09 -4.96
C GLU A 240 -13.53 6.98 -3.45
N LYS A 241 -14.21 7.96 -2.85
CA LYS A 241 -14.61 7.89 -1.43
C LYS A 241 -15.56 6.73 -1.17
N LYS A 242 -16.54 6.50 -2.06
CA LYS A 242 -17.47 5.37 -1.96
C LYS A 242 -16.71 4.04 -2.00
N ASP A 243 -15.91 3.84 -3.03
CA ASP A 243 -15.14 2.61 -3.25
C ASP A 243 -14.19 2.35 -2.08
N SER A 244 -13.63 3.40 -1.47
CA SER A 244 -12.78 3.26 -0.28
C SER A 244 -13.56 2.82 0.97
N ILE A 245 -14.83 3.23 1.11
CA ILE A 245 -15.71 2.83 2.21
C ILE A 245 -16.16 1.38 2.01
N GLU A 246 -16.54 1.02 0.78
CA GLU A 246 -16.97 -0.35 0.43
C GLU A 246 -15.83 -1.35 0.61
N ARG A 247 -14.63 -1.06 0.10
CA ARG A 247 -13.45 -1.92 0.29
C ARG A 247 -13.11 -2.13 1.77
N ARG A 248 -13.19 -1.07 2.57
CA ARG A 248 -12.93 -1.15 4.01
C ARG A 248 -14.03 -1.93 4.76
N LEU A 249 -15.26 -1.95 4.25
CA LEU A 249 -16.31 -2.80 4.79
C LEU A 249 -16.04 -4.26 4.48
N GLU A 250 -15.66 -4.58 3.23
CA GLU A 250 -15.31 -5.95 2.81
C GLU A 250 -14.13 -6.50 3.64
N GLU A 251 -13.04 -5.74 3.78
CA GLU A 251 -11.88 -6.15 4.58
C GLU A 251 -12.23 -6.46 6.05
N GLU A 252 -13.10 -5.65 6.67
CA GLU A 252 -13.50 -5.84 8.06
C GLU A 252 -14.58 -6.92 8.22
N GLU A 253 -15.37 -7.20 7.18
CA GLU A 253 -16.28 -8.34 7.14
C GLU A 253 -15.53 -9.66 7.04
N GLU A 254 -14.48 -9.74 6.22
CA GLU A 254 -13.59 -10.91 6.11
C GLU A 254 -12.86 -11.16 7.45
N ASN A 255 -12.32 -10.11 8.07
CA ASN A 255 -11.71 -10.18 9.40
C ASN A 255 -12.72 -10.64 10.48
N LEU A 256 -13.98 -10.22 10.38
CA LEU A 256 -15.03 -10.68 11.29
C LEU A 256 -15.33 -12.17 11.11
N GLU A 257 -15.32 -12.67 9.87
CA GLU A 257 -15.54 -14.08 9.55
C GLU A 257 -14.42 -14.94 10.14
N GLU A 258 -13.15 -14.58 9.90
CA GLU A 258 -11.98 -15.27 10.45
C GLU A 258 -12.00 -15.28 11.99
N LEU A 259 -12.29 -14.15 12.63
CA LEU A 259 -12.40 -14.09 14.09
C LEU A 259 -13.58 -14.91 14.63
N SER A 260 -14.66 -15.03 13.87
CA SER A 260 -15.82 -15.84 14.25
C SER A 260 -15.53 -17.34 14.15
N GLU A 261 -14.74 -17.77 13.16
CA GLU A 261 -14.24 -19.13 13.07
C GLU A 261 -13.32 -19.46 14.25
N ASN A 262 -12.35 -18.59 14.54
CA ASN A 262 -11.46 -18.73 15.69
C ASN A 262 -12.26 -18.80 17.02
N LEU A 263 -13.29 -17.97 17.18
CA LEU A 263 -14.17 -18.04 18.35
C LEU A 263 -14.92 -19.37 18.43
N SER A 264 -15.37 -19.92 17.29
CA SER A 264 -16.04 -21.21 17.24
C SER A 264 -15.12 -22.33 17.75
N ASP A 265 -13.85 -22.31 17.35
CA ASP A 265 -12.87 -23.31 17.77
C ASP A 265 -12.53 -23.19 19.27
N GLU A 266 -12.38 -21.97 19.79
CA GLU A 266 -12.23 -21.73 21.23
C GLU A 266 -13.44 -22.25 22.03
N LEU A 267 -14.67 -22.04 21.52
CA LEU A 267 -15.87 -22.54 22.17
C LEU A 267 -15.97 -24.07 22.15
N LYS A 268 -15.46 -24.73 21.09
CA LYS A 268 -15.34 -26.20 21.06
C LYS A 268 -14.36 -26.68 22.14
N ASN A 269 -13.22 -26.01 22.31
CA ASN A 269 -12.25 -26.33 23.36
C ASN A 269 -12.86 -26.23 24.76
N VAL A 270 -13.62 -25.17 25.02
CA VAL A 270 -14.35 -25.02 26.29
C VAL A 270 -15.37 -26.13 26.50
N ASN A 271 -16.12 -26.51 25.47
CA ASN A 271 -17.12 -27.57 25.58
C ASN A 271 -16.49 -28.94 25.87
N ILE A 272 -15.36 -29.24 25.21
CA ILE A 272 -14.57 -30.46 25.50
C ILE A 272 -14.12 -30.45 26.95
N PHE A 273 -13.56 -29.33 27.43
CA PHE A 273 -13.12 -29.19 28.81
C PHE A 273 -14.29 -29.32 29.80
N GLU A 274 -15.40 -28.62 29.55
CA GLU A 274 -16.61 -28.66 30.38
C GLU A 274 -17.17 -30.08 30.46
N THR A 275 -17.13 -30.86 29.38
CA THR A 275 -17.60 -32.25 29.35
C THR A 275 -16.75 -33.16 30.23
N GLU A 276 -15.42 -33.10 30.11
CA GLU A 276 -14.53 -33.87 30.99
C GLU A 276 -14.61 -33.39 32.45
N PHE A 277 -14.76 -32.09 32.67
CA PHE A 277 -14.98 -31.52 34.00
C PHE A 277 -16.25 -32.07 34.64
N LYS A 278 -17.39 -32.08 33.93
CA LYS A 278 -18.65 -32.63 34.46
C LYS A 278 -18.51 -34.10 34.86
N LYS A 279 -17.82 -34.89 34.05
CA LYS A 279 -17.56 -36.31 34.31
C LYS A 279 -16.73 -36.51 35.58
N ASN A 280 -15.64 -35.77 35.73
CA ASN A 280 -14.79 -35.83 36.93
C ASN A 280 -15.52 -35.31 38.17
N PHE A 281 -16.27 -34.21 38.03
CA PHE A 281 -17.06 -33.61 39.11
C PHE A 281 -18.11 -34.58 39.64
N LYS A 282 -18.85 -35.26 38.75
CA LYS A 282 -19.81 -36.32 39.14
C LYS A 282 -19.15 -37.48 39.88
N ALA A 283 -17.98 -37.91 39.43
CA ALA A 283 -17.24 -38.99 40.08
C ALA A 283 -16.85 -38.61 41.51
N TYR A 284 -16.28 -37.42 41.71
CA TYR A 284 -15.91 -36.95 43.05
C TYR A 284 -17.12 -36.69 43.95
N THR A 285 -18.20 -36.11 43.44
CA THR A 285 -19.38 -35.86 44.26
C THR A 285 -20.06 -37.17 44.68
N SER A 286 -20.02 -38.19 43.83
CA SER A 286 -20.46 -39.55 44.17
C SER A 286 -19.62 -40.16 45.30
N ILE A 287 -18.31 -39.95 45.29
CA ILE A 287 -17.39 -40.43 46.34
C ILE A 287 -17.65 -39.72 47.68
N PHE A 288 -17.74 -38.38 47.66
CA PHE A 288 -17.83 -37.57 48.87
C PHE A 288 -19.25 -37.46 49.44
N TYR A 289 -20.26 -37.32 48.58
CA TYR A 289 -21.65 -37.08 49.01
C TYR A 289 -22.59 -38.25 48.71
N GLY A 290 -22.15 -39.26 47.94
CA GLY A 290 -23.01 -40.38 47.51
C GLY A 290 -24.00 -40.00 46.40
N ILE A 291 -23.88 -38.80 45.81
CA ILE A 291 -24.80 -38.26 44.80
C ILE A 291 -23.99 -37.59 43.69
N GLU A 292 -24.39 -37.79 42.43
CA GLU A 292 -23.80 -37.11 41.28
C GLU A 292 -24.36 -35.70 41.12
N TYR A 293 -23.51 -34.69 41.23
CA TYR A 293 -23.91 -33.30 41.03
C TYR A 293 -23.85 -32.92 39.55
N ASN A 294 -24.81 -32.12 39.08
CA ASN A 294 -24.71 -31.52 37.76
C ASN A 294 -24.07 -30.14 37.84
N PHE A 295 -23.00 -29.96 37.09
CA PHE A 295 -22.33 -28.68 36.89
C PHE A 295 -22.71 -28.09 35.53
N ASN A 296 -22.83 -26.77 35.45
CA ASN A 296 -22.96 -26.03 34.19
C ASN A 296 -22.10 -24.76 34.24
N LEU A 297 -21.35 -24.50 33.16
CA LEU A 297 -20.50 -23.30 33.06
C LEU A 297 -21.31 -22.03 32.77
N ASN A 298 -22.51 -22.17 32.18
CA ASN A 298 -23.40 -21.10 31.72
C ASN A 298 -22.65 -20.00 30.95
N LEU A 299 -21.94 -20.40 29.90
CA LEU A 299 -21.21 -19.48 29.04
C LEU A 299 -22.16 -18.77 28.07
N ASP A 300 -22.25 -17.45 28.19
CA ASP A 300 -22.86 -16.57 27.19
C ASP A 300 -21.83 -16.26 26.09
N THR A 301 -22.05 -16.84 24.91
CA THR A 301 -21.19 -16.69 23.73
C THR A 301 -21.20 -15.29 23.14
N ALA A 302 -22.21 -14.46 23.45
CA ALA A 302 -22.29 -13.10 22.91
C ALA A 302 -21.39 -12.13 23.67
N ASN A 303 -21.26 -12.31 24.99
CA ASN A 303 -20.57 -11.36 25.88
C ASN A 303 -19.40 -11.97 26.66
N GLY A 304 -19.12 -13.26 26.48
CA GLY A 304 -18.11 -13.99 27.27
C GLY A 304 -18.46 -14.11 28.74
N ASN A 305 -19.73 -13.90 29.10
CA ASN A 305 -20.13 -13.97 30.50
C ASN A 305 -20.21 -15.42 30.93
N CYS A 306 -19.39 -15.80 31.90
CA CYS A 306 -19.31 -17.15 32.43
C CYS A 306 -19.82 -17.15 33.88
N GLN A 307 -20.82 -17.99 34.17
CA GLN A 307 -21.41 -18.11 35.50
C GLN A 307 -21.54 -19.57 35.89
N PRO A 308 -20.45 -20.18 36.39
CA PRO A 308 -20.48 -21.56 36.87
C PRO A 308 -21.59 -21.75 37.91
N SER A 309 -22.39 -22.79 37.76
CA SER A 309 -23.45 -23.15 38.71
C SER A 309 -23.51 -24.67 38.91
N VAL A 310 -23.86 -25.07 40.11
CA VAL A 310 -24.25 -26.44 40.47
C VAL A 310 -25.74 -26.42 40.79
N ASP A 311 -26.47 -27.49 40.49
CA ASP A 311 -27.91 -27.56 40.76
C ASP A 311 -28.23 -27.23 42.24
N ASP A 312 -29.05 -26.20 42.46
CA ASP A 312 -29.38 -25.66 43.79
C ASP A 312 -30.03 -26.70 44.74
N LEU A 313 -30.72 -27.71 44.18
CA LEU A 313 -31.32 -28.81 44.96
C LEU A 313 -30.26 -29.77 45.53
N GLN A 314 -29.08 -29.81 44.94
CA GLN A 314 -27.95 -30.66 45.33
C GLN A 314 -26.93 -29.89 46.19
N SER A 315 -26.79 -28.57 45.95
CA SER A 315 -25.81 -27.67 46.58
C SER A 315 -26.37 -26.83 47.75
N ASN A 316 -27.28 -27.38 48.58
CA ASN A 316 -27.78 -26.67 49.77
C ASN A 316 -27.01 -27.05 51.06
N ASN A 317 -25.69 -27.07 50.95
CA ASN A 317 -24.77 -27.47 52.02
C ASN A 317 -24.33 -26.26 52.86
N ASP A 318 -24.27 -26.44 54.18
CA ASP A 318 -23.77 -25.45 55.14
C ASP A 318 -22.47 -25.92 55.83
N GLY A 319 -21.63 -24.96 56.25
CA GLY A 319 -20.39 -25.23 56.99
C GLY A 319 -19.38 -26.09 56.22
N GLY A 320 -18.89 -27.16 56.85
CA GLY A 320 -17.86 -28.05 56.29
C GLY A 320 -18.22 -28.70 54.95
N LEU A 321 -19.51 -29.02 54.72
CA LEU A 321 -19.94 -29.63 53.46
C LEU A 321 -19.78 -28.67 52.28
N LYS A 322 -19.90 -27.36 52.52
CA LYS A 322 -19.67 -26.32 51.51
C LYS A 322 -18.19 -26.10 51.22
N ARG A 323 -17.31 -26.24 52.24
CA ARG A 323 -15.87 -26.26 52.03
C ARG A 323 -15.44 -27.47 51.20
N LEU A 324 -15.99 -28.64 51.51
CA LEU A 324 -15.77 -29.86 50.75
C LEU A 324 -16.21 -29.71 49.29
N GLU A 325 -17.25 -28.92 49.01
CA GLU A 325 -17.73 -28.70 47.65
C GLU A 325 -16.76 -27.85 46.82
N ALA A 326 -16.20 -26.81 47.44
CA ALA A 326 -15.13 -26.02 46.82
C ALA A 326 -13.89 -26.87 46.54
N ILE A 327 -13.47 -27.70 47.50
CA ILE A 327 -12.36 -28.64 47.32
C ILE A 327 -12.66 -29.63 46.19
N THR A 328 -13.89 -30.14 46.12
CA THR A 328 -14.34 -31.06 45.07
C THR A 328 -14.24 -30.42 43.70
N PHE A 329 -14.65 -29.15 43.57
CA PHE A 329 -14.48 -28.38 42.35
C PHE A 329 -13.00 -28.30 41.93
N ASP A 330 -12.12 -27.95 42.85
CA ASP A 330 -10.68 -27.81 42.59
C ASP A 330 -10.02 -29.14 42.19
N LEU A 331 -10.34 -30.24 42.86
CA LEU A 331 -9.85 -31.58 42.51
C LEU A 331 -10.35 -32.03 41.12
N SER A 332 -11.63 -31.77 40.83
CA SER A 332 -12.22 -32.07 39.53
C SER A 332 -11.55 -31.28 38.42
N TYR A 333 -11.19 -30.02 38.69
CA TYR A 333 -10.46 -29.18 37.76
C TYR A 333 -9.08 -29.77 37.44
N ILE A 334 -8.26 -30.04 38.48
CA ILE A 334 -6.91 -30.58 38.31
C ILE A 334 -6.96 -31.91 37.55
N ARG A 335 -7.92 -32.77 37.87
CA ARG A 335 -8.10 -34.05 37.19
C ARG A 335 -8.47 -33.89 35.71
N SER A 336 -9.25 -32.87 35.37
CA SER A 336 -9.66 -32.58 33.99
C SER A 336 -8.53 -31.99 33.15
N VAL A 337 -7.69 -31.15 33.77
CA VAL A 337 -6.46 -30.65 33.14
C VAL A 337 -5.53 -31.81 32.79
N ASP A 338 -5.34 -32.74 33.72
CA ASP A 338 -4.51 -33.93 33.53
C ASP A 338 -5.09 -34.88 32.47
N SER A 339 -6.40 -35.17 32.50
CA SER A 339 -7.04 -36.08 31.54
C SER A 339 -6.99 -35.58 30.09
N LEU A 340 -6.97 -34.25 29.91
CA LEU A 340 -6.86 -33.60 28.61
C LEU A 340 -5.40 -33.26 28.23
N GLY A 341 -4.43 -33.49 29.12
CA GLY A 341 -3.02 -33.17 28.87
C GLY A 341 -2.75 -31.67 28.69
N LEU A 342 -3.52 -30.82 29.36
CA LEU A 342 -3.46 -29.37 29.18
C LEU A 342 -2.37 -28.73 30.05
N LEU A 343 -1.74 -27.67 29.52
CA LEU A 343 -0.81 -26.83 30.27
C LEU A 343 -1.58 -25.74 31.01
N ARG A 344 -2.11 -26.08 32.18
CA ARG A 344 -2.85 -25.18 33.08
C ARG A 344 -2.42 -25.39 34.54
N PRO A 345 -2.71 -24.45 35.46
CA PRO A 345 -2.34 -24.60 36.86
C PRO A 345 -2.94 -25.87 37.46
N THR A 346 -2.13 -26.70 38.13
CA THR A 346 -2.56 -27.95 38.77
C THR A 346 -2.32 -27.94 40.27
N PHE A 347 -2.28 -26.77 40.90
CA PHE A 347 -2.08 -26.62 42.34
C PHE A 347 -3.19 -25.80 42.99
N VAL A 348 -3.53 -26.15 44.23
CA VAL A 348 -4.51 -25.43 45.05
C VAL A 348 -4.12 -25.43 46.53
N VAL A 349 -4.49 -24.37 47.25
CA VAL A 349 -4.22 -24.20 48.68
C VAL A 349 -5.52 -23.92 49.43
N HIS A 350 -5.79 -24.69 50.48
CA HIS A 350 -6.94 -24.52 51.37
C HIS A 350 -6.46 -24.23 52.79
N ASP A 351 -6.77 -23.02 53.30
CA ASP A 351 -6.22 -22.47 54.56
C ASP A 351 -6.71 -23.17 55.83
N SER A 352 -7.93 -23.72 55.83
CA SER A 352 -8.43 -24.58 56.91
C SER A 352 -9.54 -25.49 56.40
N ILE A 353 -9.41 -26.78 56.70
CA ILE A 353 -10.44 -27.81 56.44
C ILE A 353 -11.07 -28.33 57.73
N ASP A 354 -10.85 -27.67 58.86
CA ASP A 354 -11.23 -28.15 60.21
C ASP A 354 -12.74 -28.30 60.42
N GLU A 355 -13.55 -27.62 59.60
CA GLU A 355 -15.02 -27.72 59.65
C GLU A 355 -15.56 -28.97 58.94
N VAL A 356 -14.73 -29.68 58.17
CA VAL A 356 -15.11 -30.87 57.42
C VAL A 356 -15.11 -32.09 58.35
N ASP A 357 -16.15 -32.94 58.25
CA ASP A 357 -16.23 -34.16 59.04
C ASP A 357 -15.07 -35.12 58.71
N ILE A 358 -14.49 -35.74 59.74
CA ILE A 358 -13.30 -36.60 59.66
C ILE A 358 -13.45 -37.74 58.63
N LYS A 359 -14.67 -38.27 58.43
CA LYS A 359 -14.92 -39.29 57.41
C LYS A 359 -14.62 -38.76 56.00
N HIS A 360 -15.03 -37.53 55.71
CA HIS A 360 -14.77 -36.90 54.43
C HIS A 360 -13.32 -36.44 54.30
N ILE A 361 -12.65 -36.07 55.40
CA ILE A 361 -11.20 -35.79 55.39
C ILE A 361 -10.41 -37.03 54.98
N ARG A 362 -10.73 -38.22 55.53
CA ARG A 362 -10.08 -39.48 55.13
C ARG A 362 -10.27 -39.77 53.64
N GLN A 363 -11.50 -39.62 53.13
CA GLN A 363 -11.79 -39.78 51.70
C GLN A 363 -11.04 -38.75 50.85
N LEU A 364 -11.01 -37.49 51.29
CA LEU A 364 -10.30 -36.41 50.63
C LEU A 364 -8.83 -36.75 50.48
N PHE A 365 -8.15 -37.14 51.56
CA PHE A 365 -6.73 -37.49 51.50
C PHE A 365 -6.46 -38.69 50.59
N ASP A 366 -7.30 -39.72 50.65
CA ASP A 366 -7.15 -40.90 49.80
C ASP A 366 -7.31 -40.58 48.31
N GLU A 367 -8.16 -39.61 47.96
CA GLU A 367 -8.33 -39.14 46.59
C GLU A 367 -7.23 -38.15 46.17
N SER A 368 -6.81 -37.24 47.05
CA SER A 368 -5.78 -36.23 46.76
C SER A 368 -4.39 -36.84 46.54
N ILE A 369 -4.07 -37.95 47.21
CA ILE A 369 -2.81 -38.69 46.99
C ILE A 369 -2.72 -39.23 45.54
N LYS A 370 -3.86 -39.51 44.91
CA LYS A 370 -3.93 -40.04 43.53
C LYS A 370 -3.91 -38.93 42.48
N LEU A 371 -3.92 -37.67 42.90
CA LEU A 371 -4.02 -36.52 42.01
C LEU A 371 -2.69 -36.28 41.30
N SER A 372 -2.74 -35.96 40.01
CA SER A 372 -1.56 -35.60 39.20
C SER A 372 -1.02 -34.19 39.50
N GLY A 373 -1.69 -33.44 40.37
CA GLY A 373 -1.33 -32.08 40.81
C GLY A 373 -1.02 -32.01 42.30
N GLN A 374 -1.11 -30.80 42.88
CA GLN A 374 -0.78 -30.56 44.28
C GLN A 374 -1.95 -29.92 45.02
N GLN A 375 -2.39 -30.55 46.10
CA GLN A 375 -3.28 -29.93 47.07
C GLN A 375 -2.52 -29.68 48.37
N VAL A 376 -2.50 -28.43 48.81
CA VAL A 376 -1.95 -28.06 50.11
C VAL A 376 -3.11 -27.68 51.02
N VAL A 377 -3.24 -28.38 52.14
CA VAL A 377 -4.27 -28.10 53.14
C VAL A 377 -3.62 -27.82 54.49
N SER A 378 -4.29 -26.99 55.28
CA SER A 378 -3.96 -26.77 56.68
C SER A 378 -5.10 -27.30 57.57
N MET A 379 -4.73 -28.03 58.63
CA MET A 379 -5.67 -28.60 59.60
C MET A 379 -5.00 -28.83 60.96
N LEU A 380 -5.81 -28.93 62.01
CA LEU A 380 -5.35 -29.31 63.34
C LEU A 380 -5.13 -30.82 63.44
N VAL A 381 -3.93 -31.23 63.86
CA VAL A 381 -3.58 -32.65 64.09
C VAL A 381 -4.53 -33.32 65.09
N SER A 382 -5.09 -32.56 66.05
CA SER A 382 -6.04 -33.07 67.04
C SER A 382 -7.35 -33.62 66.44
N GLN A 383 -7.63 -33.34 65.16
CA GLN A 383 -8.79 -33.91 64.46
C GLN A 383 -8.51 -35.32 63.92
N LEU A 384 -7.25 -35.72 63.80
CA LEU A 384 -6.86 -37.03 63.30
C LEU A 384 -6.75 -38.03 64.46
N GLU A 385 -7.25 -39.25 64.23
CA GLU A 385 -6.93 -40.38 65.10
C GLU A 385 -5.48 -40.83 64.84
N GLU A 386 -4.85 -41.47 65.83
CA GLU A 386 -3.45 -41.93 65.72
C GLU A 386 -3.22 -42.79 64.47
N ALA A 387 -4.18 -43.65 64.12
CA ALA A 387 -4.11 -44.49 62.93
C ALA A 387 -4.11 -43.66 61.62
N ASP A 388 -4.89 -42.58 61.55
CA ASP A 388 -4.92 -41.68 60.40
C ASP A 388 -3.62 -40.88 60.29
N TYR A 389 -3.13 -40.35 61.43
CA TYR A 389 -1.87 -39.61 61.47
C TYR A 389 -0.72 -40.47 60.92
N GLN A 390 -0.59 -41.72 61.38
CA GLN A 390 0.44 -42.62 60.87
C GLN A 390 0.27 -42.97 59.38
N LYS A 391 -0.98 -43.09 58.90
CA LYS A 391 -1.27 -43.35 57.48
C LYS A 391 -0.82 -42.19 56.58
N TYR A 392 -1.09 -40.95 56.99
CA TYR A 392 -0.84 -39.76 56.17
C TYR A 392 0.49 -39.06 56.47
N LYS A 393 1.25 -39.52 57.46
CA LYS A 393 2.52 -38.91 57.92
C LYS A 393 3.50 -38.55 56.81
N ASN A 394 3.64 -39.41 55.81
CA ASN A 394 4.58 -39.20 54.69
C ASN A 394 4.17 -38.05 53.75
N TYR A 395 2.92 -37.57 53.85
CA TYR A 395 2.38 -36.46 53.07
C TYR A 395 2.32 -35.16 53.88
N ILE A 396 2.72 -35.18 55.17
CA ILE A 396 2.80 -33.99 56.01
C ILE A 396 4.11 -33.26 55.71
N VAL A 397 3.99 -32.06 55.13
CA VAL A 397 5.14 -31.24 54.73
C VAL A 397 5.63 -30.33 55.87
N LEU A 398 4.73 -29.91 56.75
CA LEU A 398 5.03 -29.03 57.88
C LEU A 398 4.09 -29.35 59.05
N GLU A 399 4.66 -29.60 60.22
CA GLU A 399 3.93 -29.76 61.48
C GLU A 399 4.42 -28.68 62.45
N LEU A 400 3.50 -27.95 63.06
CA LEU A 400 3.79 -26.86 63.99
C LEU A 400 3.18 -27.16 65.35
N SER A 401 3.90 -26.84 66.41
CA SER A 401 3.41 -26.97 67.79
C SER A 401 3.74 -25.72 68.61
N GLN A 402 3.24 -25.64 69.85
CA GLN A 402 3.62 -24.54 70.75
C GLN A 402 5.12 -24.51 71.04
N GLU A 403 5.76 -25.68 71.10
CA GLU A 403 7.19 -25.84 71.35
C GLU A 403 8.03 -25.70 70.07
N ASP A 404 7.42 -25.85 68.89
CA ASP A 404 8.08 -25.75 67.58
C ASP A 404 7.26 -24.91 66.61
N LYS A 405 7.36 -23.59 66.79
CA LYS A 405 6.69 -22.59 65.94
C LYS A 405 7.54 -22.26 64.72
N TYR A 406 6.88 -21.92 63.61
CA TYR A 406 7.55 -21.58 62.34
C TYR A 406 8.62 -20.48 62.48
N PHE A 407 8.32 -19.41 63.23
CA PHE A 407 9.27 -18.31 63.48
C PHE A 407 10.10 -18.47 64.76
N LYS A 408 9.90 -19.54 65.55
CA LYS A 408 10.56 -19.78 66.85
C LYS A 408 10.51 -18.59 67.82
N VAL A 409 9.41 -17.81 67.80
CA VAL A 409 9.17 -16.65 68.68
C VAL A 409 8.24 -16.99 69.83
#